data_AF-A0A1B7LZC6-F1
#
_entry.id   AF-A0A1B7LZC6-F1
#
_cell.length_a   1.000
_cell.length_b   1.000
_cell.length_c   1.000
_cell.angle_alpha   90.00
_cell.angle_beta   90.00
_cell.angle_gamma   90.00
#
_symmetry.space_group_name_H-M   'P 1'
#
loop_
_entity.id
_entity.type
_entity.pdbx_description
1 polymer ?
#
loop_
_entity_poly.entity_id
_entity_poly.type
_entity_poly.pdbx_seq_one_letter_code
_entity_poly.pdbx_strand_id
1 'polypeptide(L)'
;MHCPFCRHEESRVVDSRSLEDGSAIRRRRECRSCDKRFTTMETTSLSVIKRSGVAEPFNRAKVINGVRKACQGRPVSNDDLAKLAQEVEESIRATGHAEIDAHEVGLAILGPLRRLDQVAYLRFASVYQDFDNLADFEKAIQELRERPEAQEPLQTKLFVR
;
A
#
# COMPACT_ATOMS: atom_id res chain seq x y z
N MET A 1 27.79 2.41 6.18
CA MET A 1 27.27 1.02 6.17
C MET A 1 28.45 0.09 6.34
N HIS A 2 28.38 -0.90 7.24
CA HIS A 2 29.50 -1.80 7.50
C HIS A 2 29.57 -2.94 6.48
N CYS A 3 30.79 -3.30 6.05
CA CYS A 3 31.02 -4.48 5.23
C CYS A 3 30.59 -5.75 5.99
N PRO A 4 29.72 -6.61 5.43
CA PRO A 4 29.24 -7.81 6.13
C PRO A 4 30.33 -8.87 6.33
N PHE A 5 31.48 -8.74 5.65
CA PHE A 5 32.58 -9.72 5.71
C PHE A 5 33.70 -9.34 6.68
N CYS A 6 34.09 -8.06 6.72
CA CYS A 6 35.20 -7.59 7.56
C CYS A 6 34.83 -6.44 8.50
N ARG A 7 33.56 -6.01 8.50
CA ARG A 7 33.01 -4.89 9.29
C ARG A 7 33.64 -3.52 9.05
N HIS A 8 34.50 -3.37 8.05
CA HIS A 8 35.03 -2.07 7.67
C HIS A 8 33.92 -1.12 7.18
N GLU A 9 34.03 0.16 7.49
CA GLU A 9 32.96 1.15 7.26
C GLU A 9 32.95 1.70 5.83
N GLU A 10 34.11 1.68 5.15
CA GLU A 10 34.21 2.21 3.80
C GLU A 10 33.85 1.17 2.72
N SER A 11 32.97 1.61 1.82
CA SER A 11 32.63 0.88 0.60
C SER A 11 32.33 1.85 -0.54
N ARG A 12 32.62 1.44 -1.79
CA ARG A 12 32.27 2.19 -3.00
C ARG A 12 31.05 1.57 -3.68
N VAL A 13 30.17 2.39 -4.24
CA VAL A 13 29.06 1.92 -5.08
C VAL A 13 29.62 1.58 -6.46
N VAL A 14 29.32 0.38 -6.96
CA VAL A 14 29.79 -0.16 -8.24
C VAL A 14 28.65 -0.23 -9.26
N ASP A 15 27.45 -0.59 -8.82
CA ASP A 15 26.25 -0.66 -9.66
C ASP A 15 25.04 -0.19 -8.84
N SER A 16 24.08 0.48 -9.49
CA SER A 16 22.87 1.00 -8.85
C SER A 16 21.67 0.76 -9.76
N ARG A 17 20.64 0.09 -9.24
CA ARG A 17 19.40 -0.21 -9.97
C ARG A 17 18.20 0.11 -9.10
N SER A 18 17.18 0.74 -9.66
CA SER A 18 15.87 0.85 -9.02
C SER A 18 15.09 -0.45 -9.19
N LEU A 19 14.29 -0.85 -8.19
CA LEU A 19 13.28 -1.88 -8.39
C LEU A 19 12.21 -1.37 -9.38
N GLU A 20 11.52 -2.29 -10.07
CA GLU A 20 10.50 -1.97 -11.07
C GLU A 20 9.34 -1.11 -10.51
N ASP A 21 9.04 -1.26 -9.22
CA ASP A 21 8.03 -0.48 -8.50
C ASP A 21 8.58 0.83 -7.89
N GLY A 22 9.86 1.15 -8.09
CA GLY A 22 10.52 2.34 -7.54
C GLY A 22 10.64 2.36 -6.01
N SER A 23 10.27 1.28 -5.31
CA SER A 23 10.19 1.23 -3.85
C SER A 23 11.56 1.25 -3.18
N ALA A 24 12.58 0.71 -3.85
CA ALA A 24 13.94 0.67 -3.35
C ALA A 24 14.98 0.77 -4.48
N ILE A 25 16.16 1.24 -4.09
CA ILE A 25 17.36 1.26 -4.90
C ILE A 25 18.28 0.14 -4.40
N ARG A 26 18.50 -0.86 -5.25
CA ARG A 26 19.49 -1.90 -5.03
C ARG A 26 20.86 -1.39 -5.48
N ARG A 27 21.78 -1.25 -4.53
CA ARG A 27 23.18 -0.88 -4.81
C ARG A 27 24.12 -2.05 -4.59
N ARG A 28 24.97 -2.34 -5.58
CA ARG A 28 26.11 -3.24 -5.43
C ARG A 28 27.29 -2.43 -4.95
N ARG A 29 27.82 -2.77 -3.78
CA ARG A 29 28.95 -2.09 -3.14
C ARG A 29 30.17 -3.01 -3.10
N GLU A 30 31.34 -2.43 -3.07
CA GLU A 30 32.62 -3.12 -2.89
C GLU A 30 33.35 -2.53 -1.67
N CYS A 31 33.78 -3.38 -0.75
CA CYS A 31 34.51 -2.96 0.44
C CYS A 31 35.94 -2.52 0.08
N ARG A 32 36.40 -1.40 0.64
CA ARG A 32 37.76 -0.89 0.39
C ARG A 32 38.87 -1.61 1.16
N SER A 33 38.52 -2.43 2.16
CA SER A 33 39.49 -3.16 2.98
C SER A 33 39.69 -4.62 2.55
N CYS A 34 38.64 -5.28 2.04
CA CYS A 34 38.71 -6.70 1.69
C CYS A 34 38.25 -7.03 0.28
N ASP A 35 37.97 -6.02 -0.55
CA ASP A 35 37.55 -6.10 -1.97
C ASP A 35 36.29 -6.95 -2.27
N LYS A 36 35.61 -7.43 -1.22
CA LYS A 36 34.39 -8.22 -1.37
C LYS A 36 33.22 -7.34 -1.76
N ARG A 37 32.40 -7.86 -2.67
CA ARG A 37 31.18 -7.21 -3.14
C ARG A 37 29.97 -7.69 -2.35
N PHE A 38 29.09 -6.76 -2.01
CA PHE A 38 27.81 -7.03 -1.35
C PHE A 38 26.72 -6.14 -1.91
N THR A 39 25.47 -6.51 -1.68
CA THR A 39 24.31 -5.73 -2.13
C THR A 39 23.67 -5.05 -0.92
N THR A 40 23.29 -3.79 -1.07
CA THR A 40 22.46 -3.05 -0.12
C THR A 40 21.17 -2.63 -0.81
N MET A 41 20.07 -2.57 -0.07
CA MET A 41 18.82 -1.98 -0.55
C MET A 41 18.58 -0.69 0.23
N GLU A 42 18.46 0.43 -0.49
CA GLU A 42 18.08 1.73 0.04
C GLU A 42 16.60 1.93 -0.30
N THR A 43 15.74 1.82 0.71
CA THR A 43 14.29 2.01 0.56
C THR A 43 13.95 3.42 1.07
N THR A 44 13.12 4.18 0.35
CA THR A 44 12.56 5.40 0.92
C THR A 44 11.60 5.00 2.03
N SER A 45 11.92 5.38 3.27
CA SER A 45 11.05 5.14 4.41
C SER A 45 9.77 5.95 4.26
N LEU A 46 8.62 5.27 4.28
CA LEU A 46 7.31 5.88 4.39
C LEU A 46 6.83 5.70 5.83
N SER A 47 6.56 6.79 6.52
CA SER A 47 6.03 6.78 7.88
C SER A 47 4.58 7.24 7.89
N VAL A 48 3.79 6.67 8.80
CA VAL A 48 2.40 7.05 9.05
C VAL A 48 2.32 7.78 10.38
N ILE A 49 1.83 9.00 10.36
CA ILE A 49 1.55 9.80 11.54
C ILE A 49 0.16 9.42 12.06
N LYS A 50 0.11 8.84 13.27
CA LYS A 50 -1.16 8.45 13.90
C LYS A 50 -1.86 9.68 14.46
N ARG A 51 -3.17 9.56 14.74
CA ARG A 51 -3.95 10.63 15.41
C ARG A 51 -3.34 11.07 16.75
N SER A 52 -2.56 10.21 17.41
CA SER A 52 -1.80 10.54 18.63
C SER A 52 -0.55 11.40 18.39
N GLY A 53 -0.19 11.68 17.14
CA GLY A 53 1.06 12.32 16.73
C GLY A 53 2.27 11.38 16.65
N VAL A 54 2.11 10.10 17.02
CA VAL A 54 3.20 9.11 16.93
C VAL A 54 3.42 8.72 15.47
N ALA A 55 4.68 8.76 15.02
CA ALA A 55 5.09 8.25 13.72
C ALA A 55 5.44 6.75 13.82
N GLU A 56 4.96 5.96 12.87
CA GLU A 56 5.35 4.55 12.72
C GLU A 56 5.62 4.20 11.25
N PRO A 57 6.46 3.20 10.94
CA PRO A 57 6.64 2.75 9.56
C PRO A 57 5.33 2.29 8.94
N PHE A 58 5.08 2.66 7.68
CA PHE A 58 3.95 2.14 6.91
C PHE A 58 4.02 0.61 6.84
N ASN A 59 2.87 -0.04 7.05
CA ASN A 59 2.78 -1.49 7.08
C ASN A 59 1.50 -1.96 6.37
N ARG A 60 1.66 -2.65 5.24
CA ARG A 60 0.54 -3.23 4.46
C ARG A 60 -0.36 -4.14 5.30
N ALA A 61 0.16 -4.86 6.29
CA ALA A 61 -0.66 -5.69 7.16
C ALA A 61 -1.68 -4.87 7.98
N LYS A 62 -1.35 -3.62 8.34
CA LYS A 62 -2.29 -2.72 9.01
C LYS A 62 -3.41 -2.25 8.07
N VAL A 63 -3.08 -1.99 6.80
CA VAL A 63 -4.10 -1.70 5.76
C VAL A 63 -5.05 -2.87 5.60
N ILE A 64 -4.52 -4.09 5.40
CA ILE A 64 -5.32 -5.32 5.28
C ILE A 64 -6.23 -5.50 6.49
N ASN A 65 -5.68 -5.37 7.71
CA ASN A 65 -6.47 -5.53 8.94
C ASN A 65 -7.56 -4.45 9.08
N GLY A 66 -7.28 -3.21 8.67
CA GLY A 66 -8.26 -2.13 8.68
C GLY A 66 -9.43 -2.37 7.73
N VAL A 67 -9.15 -2.89 6.54
CA VAL A 67 -10.17 -3.18 5.50
C VAL A 67 -10.94 -4.46 5.80
N ARG A 68 -10.33 -5.45 6.46
CA ARG A 68 -10.91 -6.79 6.68
C ARG A 68 -12.32 -6.74 7.31
N LYS A 69 -12.56 -5.81 8.25
CA LYS A 69 -13.89 -5.68 8.89
C LYS A 69 -14.97 -5.29 7.88
N ALA A 70 -14.68 -4.38 6.96
CA ALA A 70 -15.63 -3.94 5.94
C ALA A 70 -15.96 -5.08 4.94
N CYS A 71 -14.98 -5.94 4.64
CA CYS A 71 -15.11 -7.07 3.73
C CYS A 71 -15.77 -8.33 4.34
N GLN A 72 -16.19 -8.31 5.62
CA GLN A 72 -16.79 -9.49 6.24
C GLN A 72 -18.08 -9.94 5.52
N GLY A 73 -18.14 -11.22 5.16
CA GLY A 73 -19.25 -11.82 4.42
C GLY A 73 -19.33 -11.41 2.94
N ARG A 74 -18.28 -10.80 2.39
CA ARG A 74 -18.17 -10.42 0.98
C ARG A 74 -17.25 -11.41 0.23
N PRO A 75 -17.39 -11.55 -1.10
CA PRO A 75 -16.54 -12.43 -1.92
C PRO A 75 -15.17 -11.78 -2.19
N VAL A 76 -14.42 -11.47 -1.12
CA VAL A 76 -13.10 -10.83 -1.17
C VAL A 76 -12.07 -11.76 -0.57
N SER A 77 -11.07 -12.17 -1.36
CA SER A 77 -10.02 -13.08 -0.91
C SER A 77 -8.88 -12.35 -0.19
N ASN A 78 -8.00 -13.11 0.48
CA ASN A 78 -6.78 -12.54 1.07
C ASN A 78 -5.83 -11.98 0.01
N ASP A 79 -5.79 -12.59 -1.18
CA ASP A 79 -4.96 -12.12 -2.30
C ASP A 79 -5.48 -10.78 -2.83
N ASP A 80 -6.80 -10.59 -2.88
CA ASP A 80 -7.40 -9.31 -3.26
C ASP A 80 -7.05 -8.20 -2.25
N LEU A 81 -7.10 -8.51 -0.95
CA LEU A 81 -6.68 -7.57 0.10
C LEU A 81 -5.19 -7.25 0.01
N ALA A 82 -4.35 -8.22 -0.34
CA ALA A 82 -2.91 -8.01 -0.53
C ALA A 82 -2.63 -7.07 -1.72
N LYS A 83 -3.31 -7.28 -2.85
CA LYS A 83 -3.23 -6.40 -4.02
C LYS A 83 -3.73 -4.99 -3.70
N LEU A 84 -4.85 -4.88 -3.00
CA LEU A 84 -5.38 -3.60 -2.54
C LEU A 84 -4.36 -2.85 -1.67
N ALA A 85 -3.76 -3.54 -0.70
CA ALA A 85 -2.79 -2.90 0.20
C ALA A 85 -1.50 -2.49 -0.53
N GLN A 86 -1.09 -3.23 -1.56
CA GLN A 86 -0.01 -2.84 -2.45
C GLN A 86 -0.36 -1.58 -3.24
N GLU A 87 -1.53 -1.53 -3.85
CA GLU A 87 -1.98 -0.36 -4.63
C GLU A 87 -2.08 0.91 -3.75
N VAL A 88 -2.56 0.75 -2.51
CA VAL A 88 -2.57 1.84 -1.51
C VAL A 88 -1.16 2.32 -1.21
N GLU A 89 -0.21 1.40 -0.98
CA GLU A 89 1.19 1.78 -0.74
C GLU A 89 1.78 2.54 -1.94
N GLU A 90 1.57 2.03 -3.16
CA GLU A 90 2.07 2.64 -4.39
C GLU A 90 1.49 4.04 -4.62
N SER A 91 0.18 4.21 -4.44
CA SER A 91 -0.48 5.51 -4.59
C SER A 91 0.05 6.56 -3.58
N ILE A 92 0.28 6.14 -2.33
CA ILE A 92 0.86 7.01 -1.31
C ILE A 92 2.30 7.37 -1.67
N ARG A 93 3.12 6.39 -2.07
CA ARG A 93 4.51 6.64 -2.46
C ARG A 93 4.61 7.57 -3.67
N ALA A 94 3.68 7.47 -4.61
CA ALA A 94 3.63 8.33 -5.79
C ALA A 94 3.41 9.81 -5.46
N THR A 95 2.89 10.14 -4.26
CA THR A 95 2.80 11.53 -3.79
C THR A 95 4.16 12.16 -3.46
N GLY A 96 5.19 11.33 -3.24
CA GLY A 96 6.55 11.77 -2.88
C GLY A 96 6.73 12.18 -1.41
N HIS A 97 5.70 12.06 -0.57
CA HIS A 97 5.81 12.36 0.85
C HIS A 97 6.51 11.23 1.62
N ALA A 98 7.44 11.60 2.50
CA ALA A 98 8.11 10.66 3.42
C ALA A 98 7.22 10.30 4.62
N GLU A 99 6.26 11.16 4.95
CA GLU A 99 5.33 11.01 6.06
C GLU A 99 3.90 11.28 5.56
N ILE A 100 2.94 10.49 6.05
CA ILE A 100 1.53 10.63 5.70
C ILE A 100 0.65 10.47 6.94
N ASP A 101 -0.42 11.24 7.04
CA ASP A 101 -1.39 11.07 8.12
C ASP A 101 -2.17 9.76 7.97
N ALA A 102 -2.47 9.11 9.10
CA ALA A 102 -3.26 7.88 9.11
C ALA A 102 -4.66 8.05 8.49
N HIS A 103 -5.22 9.25 8.53
CA HIS A 103 -6.49 9.58 7.88
C HIS A 103 -6.37 9.51 6.36
N GLU A 104 -5.31 10.09 5.78
CA GLU A 104 -5.02 10.04 4.35
C GLU A 104 -4.79 8.62 3.84
N VAL A 105 -4.16 7.75 4.66
CA VAL A 105 -4.09 6.31 4.35
C VAL A 105 -5.48 5.68 4.24
N GLY A 106 -6.40 6.08 5.13
CA GLY A 106 -7.81 5.68 5.09
C GLY A 106 -8.51 6.12 3.81
N LEU A 107 -8.29 7.36 3.38
CA LEU A 107 -8.85 7.89 2.14
C LEU A 107 -8.28 7.18 0.90
N ALA A 108 -6.97 6.88 0.89
CA ALA A 108 -6.31 6.16 -0.19
C ALA A 108 -6.86 4.74 -0.41
N ILE A 109 -7.43 4.10 0.62
CA ILE A 109 -8.07 2.78 0.53
C ILE A 109 -9.37 2.82 -0.27
N LEU A 110 -10.10 3.94 -0.25
CA LEU A 110 -11.46 4.03 -0.76
C LEU A 110 -11.56 3.71 -2.26
N GLY A 111 -10.66 4.24 -3.07
CA GLY A 111 -10.64 3.99 -4.53
C GLY A 111 -10.47 2.50 -4.87
N PRO A 112 -9.37 1.86 -4.44
CA PRO A 112 -9.17 0.42 -4.63
C PRO A 112 -10.31 -0.44 -4.07
N LEU A 113 -10.82 -0.10 -2.88
CA LEU A 113 -11.89 -0.86 -2.24
C LEU A 113 -13.21 -0.74 -3.02
N ARG A 114 -13.49 0.44 -3.62
CA ARG A 114 -14.67 0.68 -4.45
C ARG A 114 -14.72 -0.25 -5.66
N ARG A 115 -13.58 -0.44 -6.33
CA ARG A 115 -13.46 -1.37 -7.45
C ARG A 115 -13.57 -2.83 -7.02
N LEU A 116 -13.02 -3.13 -5.85
CA LEU A 116 -13.01 -4.49 -5.31
C LEU A 116 -14.41 -4.94 -4.87
N ASP A 117 -15.10 -4.16 -4.05
CA ASP A 117 -16.47 -4.46 -3.59
C ASP A 117 -17.18 -3.18 -3.10
N GLN A 118 -18.26 -2.80 -3.78
CA GLN A 118 -19.00 -1.57 -3.48
C GLN A 118 -19.66 -1.57 -2.09
N VAL A 119 -20.05 -2.74 -1.56
CA VAL A 119 -20.67 -2.84 -0.22
C VAL A 119 -19.61 -2.68 0.86
N ALA A 120 -18.45 -3.31 0.70
CA ALA A 120 -17.31 -3.12 1.59
C ALA A 120 -16.83 -1.66 1.54
N TYR A 121 -16.81 -1.04 0.36
CA TYR A 121 -16.55 0.39 0.21
C TYR A 121 -17.52 1.23 1.05
N LEU A 122 -18.84 1.05 0.91
CA LEU A 122 -19.82 1.83 1.67
C LEU A 122 -19.63 1.67 3.19
N ARG A 123 -19.37 0.45 3.67
CA ARG A 123 -19.11 0.16 5.09
C ARG A 123 -17.83 0.81 5.60
N PHE A 124 -16.81 0.93 4.75
CA PHE A 124 -15.55 1.55 5.12
C PHE A 124 -15.66 3.08 5.05
N ALA A 125 -16.24 3.60 3.98
CA ALA A 125 -16.49 5.03 3.76
C ALA A 125 -17.30 5.64 4.89
N SER A 126 -18.32 4.94 5.40
CA SER A 126 -19.13 5.45 6.50
C SER A 126 -18.35 5.77 7.77
N VAL A 127 -17.18 5.17 7.97
CA VAL A 127 -16.31 5.44 9.13
C VAL A 127 -15.27 6.52 8.83
N TYR A 128 -14.74 6.58 7.61
CA TYR A 128 -13.62 7.46 7.26
C TYR A 128 -14.05 8.78 6.61
N GLN A 129 -15.27 8.87 6.10
CA GLN A 129 -15.89 10.08 5.57
C GLN A 129 -16.98 10.63 6.51
N ASP A 130 -17.01 10.16 7.76
CA ASP A 130 -17.92 10.63 8.81
C ASP A 130 -19.40 10.70 8.35
N PHE A 131 -19.95 9.56 7.90
CA PHE A 131 -21.37 9.51 7.53
C PHE A 131 -22.21 9.61 8.80
N ASP A 132 -22.98 10.70 8.92
CA ASP A 132 -23.78 10.99 10.11
C ASP A 132 -25.24 10.59 9.92
N ASN A 133 -25.73 10.56 8.68
CA ASN A 133 -27.15 10.36 8.40
C ASN A 133 -27.41 9.58 7.10
N LEU A 134 -28.69 9.25 6.86
CA LEU A 134 -29.11 8.49 5.68
C LEU A 134 -28.80 9.21 4.35
N ALA A 135 -28.82 10.54 4.31
CA ALA A 135 -28.54 11.29 3.09
C ALA A 135 -27.07 11.13 2.64
N ASP A 136 -26.14 10.92 3.57
CA ASP A 136 -24.73 10.64 3.24
C ASP A 136 -24.60 9.31 2.49
N PHE A 137 -25.35 8.28 2.95
CA PHE A 137 -25.44 7.00 2.25
C PHE A 137 -26.10 7.14 0.88
N GLU A 138 -27.20 7.88 0.78
CA GLU A 138 -27.90 8.12 -0.50
C GLU A 138 -26.97 8.78 -1.52
N LYS A 139 -26.22 9.80 -1.09
CA LYS A 139 -25.22 10.47 -1.93
C LYS A 139 -24.13 9.49 -2.39
N ALA A 140 -23.55 8.72 -1.48
CA ALA A 140 -22.52 7.74 -1.81
C ALA A 140 -23.03 6.65 -2.77
N ILE A 141 -24.27 6.18 -2.60
CA ILE A 141 -24.92 5.23 -3.50
C ILE A 141 -25.15 5.85 -4.88
N GLN A 142 -25.56 7.12 -4.94
CA GLN A 142 -25.76 7.82 -6.20
C GLN A 142 -24.44 7.97 -6.97
N GLU A 143 -23.36 8.35 -6.28
CA GLU A 143 -22.02 8.43 -6.88
C GLU A 143 -21.53 7.08 -7.43
N LEU A 144 -21.86 5.97 -6.75
CA LEU A 144 -21.57 4.61 -7.24
C LEU A 144 -22.35 4.24 -8.50
N ARG A 145 -23.58 4.74 -8.65
CA ARG A 145 -24.41 4.50 -9.84
C ARG A 145 -23.94 5.28 -11.06
N GLU A 146 -23.46 6.50 -10.85
CA GLU A 146 -23.02 7.40 -11.92
C GLU A 146 -21.63 7.03 -12.46
N ARG A 147 -20.80 6.37 -11.65
CA ARG A 147 -19.49 5.85 -12.05
C ARG A 147 -19.41 4.34 -11.82
N PRO A 148 -20.07 3.52 -12.65
CA PRO A 148 -19.85 2.09 -12.64
C PRO A 148 -18.43 1.84 -13.19
N GLU A 149 -17.43 1.91 -12.33
CA GLU A 149 -16.09 1.44 -12.67
C GLU A 149 -16.22 -0.02 -13.10
N ALA A 150 -15.80 -0.32 -14.33
CA ALA A 150 -15.99 -1.61 -14.97
C ALA A 150 -15.50 -2.73 -14.05
N GLN A 151 -16.44 -3.44 -13.44
CA GLN A 151 -16.18 -4.70 -12.79
C GLN A 151 -15.81 -5.69 -13.90
N GLU A 152 -14.53 -5.85 -14.21
CA GLU A 152 -14.09 -7.12 -14.77
C GLU A 152 -14.17 -8.16 -13.64
N PRO A 153 -15.06 -9.17 -13.73
CA PRO A 153 -15.16 -10.17 -12.69
C PRO A 153 -13.86 -10.98 -12.64
N LEU A 154 -13.16 -10.95 -11.51
CA LEU A 154 -11.99 -11.77 -11.20
C LEU A 154 -12.29 -13.30 -11.10
N GLN A 155 -13.43 -13.78 -11.61
CA GLN A 155 -13.86 -15.18 -11.50
C GLN A 155 -14.50 -15.76 -12.78
N THR A 156 -13.87 -15.62 -13.96
CA THR A 156 -14.30 -16.41 -15.14
C THR A 156 -13.15 -16.99 -15.97
N LYS A 157 -12.07 -17.43 -15.32
CA LYS A 157 -11.04 -18.26 -15.98
C LYS A 157 -10.58 -19.40 -15.09
N LEU A 158 -11.50 -20.27 -14.69
CA LEU A 158 -11.13 -21.59 -14.17
C LEU A 158 -12.27 -22.60 -14.30
N PHE A 159 -12.91 -22.67 -15.47
CA PHE A 159 -13.65 -23.85 -15.94
C PHE A 159 -14.07 -23.65 -17.41
N VAL A 160 -13.16 -23.85 -18.37
CA VAL A 160 -13.49 -24.43 -19.67
C VAL A 160 -12.26 -25.17 -20.21
N ARG A 161 -12.46 -26.48 -20.38
CA ARG A 161 -11.64 -27.52 -21.04
C ARG A 161 -10.48 -28.12 -20.27
#